data_AF-A0A6J4M803-F1
#
_entry.id   AF-A0A6J4M803-F1
#
_cell.length_a   1.000
_cell.length_b   1.000
_cell.length_c   1.000
_cell.angle_alpha   90.00
_cell.angle_beta   90.00
_cell.angle_gamma   90.00
#
_symmetry.space_group_name_H-M   'P 1'
#
loop_
_entity.id
_entity.type
_entity.pdbx_description
1 polymer ?
#
loop_
_entity_poly.entity_id
_entity_poly.type
_entity_poly.pdbx_seq_one_letter_code
_entity_poly.pdbx_strand_id
1 'polypeptide(L)'
;MEAKGINGQLELTADVVRIRRKGMMSLLTQGAKGDKDILISQVTSVQFKAANMLTNGYIQIGFSGGKESKGGLMDAVKDENTVMFKRGQQETFEAFRDELNRRMLAARKPAASAPAPLDFTAQLERLARLREQGVLTDEEFQAQKARVLGG
;
A
#
# COMPACT_ATOMS: atom_id res chain seq x y z
N MET A 1 -0.08 -2.40 -14.55
CA MET A 1 0.55 -1.30 -15.33
C MET A 1 2.06 -1.47 -15.27
N GLU A 2 2.82 -0.93 -16.24
CA GLU A 2 4.28 -1.04 -16.28
C GLU A 2 4.97 0.32 -16.50
N ALA A 3 6.16 0.48 -15.92
CA ALA A 3 7.03 1.64 -16.12
C ALA A 3 8.46 1.17 -16.44
N LYS A 4 8.92 1.46 -17.66
CA LYS A 4 10.25 1.03 -18.14
C LYS A 4 11.28 2.13 -17.88
N GLY A 5 12.27 1.82 -17.06
CA GLY A 5 13.37 2.72 -16.71
C GLY A 5 14.69 2.37 -17.41
N ILE A 6 15.76 3.02 -16.96
CA ILE A 6 17.12 2.92 -17.49
C ILE A 6 17.79 1.61 -17.04
N ASN A 7 17.70 1.30 -15.75
CA ASN A 7 18.37 0.16 -15.10
C ASN A 7 17.40 -0.98 -14.72
N GLY A 8 16.16 -0.93 -15.20
CA GLY A 8 15.12 -1.89 -14.86
C GLY A 8 13.74 -1.41 -15.29
N GLN A 9 12.73 -2.19 -14.97
CA GLN A 9 11.33 -1.84 -15.16
C GLN A 9 10.53 -2.23 -13.92
N LEU A 10 9.49 -1.46 -13.67
CA LEU A 10 8.50 -1.74 -12.64
C LEU A 10 7.23 -2.28 -13.30
N GLU A 11 6.64 -3.27 -12.66
CA GLU A 11 5.35 -3.82 -13.03
C GLU A 11 4.46 -3.86 -11.78
N LEU A 12 3.28 -3.28 -11.89
CA LEU A 12 2.28 -3.26 -10.84
C LEU A 12 1.12 -4.16 -11.25
N THR A 13 0.99 -5.26 -10.52
CA THR A 13 -0.13 -6.22 -10.59
C THR A 13 -1.12 -5.92 -9.45
N ALA A 14 -2.17 -6.75 -9.28
CA ALA A 14 -3.19 -6.55 -8.25
C ALA A 14 -2.58 -6.26 -6.86
N ASP A 15 -1.71 -7.17 -6.38
CA ASP A 15 -1.19 -7.16 -5.01
C ASP A 15 0.34 -7.06 -4.94
N VAL A 16 1.03 -7.03 -6.09
CA VAL A 16 2.50 -7.10 -6.16
C VAL A 16 3.07 -5.96 -7.00
N VAL A 17 4.14 -5.35 -6.49
CA VAL A 17 5.10 -4.57 -7.25
C VAL A 17 6.28 -5.46 -7.62
N ARG A 18 6.47 -5.69 -8.92
CA ARG A 18 7.60 -6.44 -9.47
C ARG A 18 8.65 -5.49 -10.00
N ILE A 19 9.90 -5.71 -9.61
CA ILE A 19 11.08 -5.02 -10.14
C ILE A 19 11.84 -6.00 -11.03
N ARG A 20 11.90 -5.74 -12.33
CA ARG A 20 12.70 -6.54 -13.27
C ARG A 20 13.96 -5.80 -13.68
N ARG A 21 15.10 -6.50 -13.68
CA ARG A 21 16.37 -5.97 -14.17
C ARG A 21 16.59 -6.44 -15.60
N LYS A 22 16.80 -5.50 -16.52
CA LYS A 22 17.03 -5.83 -17.93
C LYS A 22 18.50 -6.15 -18.18
N GLY A 23 18.74 -7.32 -18.78
CA GLY A 23 19.88 -7.56 -19.66
C GLY A 23 21.20 -7.98 -19.01
N MET A 24 22.18 -8.23 -19.90
CA MET A 24 23.55 -8.71 -19.62
C MET A 24 24.33 -7.84 -18.61
N MET A 25 23.95 -6.57 -18.43
CA MET A 25 24.52 -5.67 -17.42
C MET A 25 24.17 -6.07 -15.98
N SER A 26 22.98 -6.64 -15.73
CA SER A 26 22.63 -7.21 -14.41
C SER A 26 23.54 -8.40 -14.09
N LEU A 27 23.81 -9.25 -15.09
CA LEU A 27 24.71 -10.39 -14.96
C LEU A 27 26.14 -9.96 -14.61
N LEU A 28 26.65 -8.91 -15.28
CA LEU A 28 28.04 -8.45 -15.13
C LEU A 28 28.29 -7.61 -13.88
N THR A 29 27.29 -6.90 -13.37
CA THR A 29 27.47 -5.98 -12.22
C THR A 29 26.89 -6.50 -10.91
N GLN A 30 25.92 -7.41 -10.97
CA GLN A 30 25.18 -7.87 -9.78
C GLN A 30 24.87 -9.37 -9.78
N GLY A 31 25.29 -10.15 -10.78
CA GLY A 31 24.94 -11.57 -10.94
C GLY A 31 23.52 -11.77 -11.50
N ALA A 32 23.12 -13.03 -11.72
CA ALA A 32 21.80 -13.42 -12.23
C ALA A 32 20.68 -13.19 -11.19
N LYS A 33 20.46 -11.94 -10.80
CA LYS A 33 19.37 -11.53 -9.93
C LYS A 33 18.09 -11.51 -10.75
N GLY A 34 17.23 -12.49 -10.50
CA GLY A 34 15.91 -12.61 -11.11
C GLY A 34 14.97 -11.48 -10.73
N ASP A 35 13.75 -11.55 -11.23
CA ASP A 35 12.68 -10.62 -10.88
C ASP A 35 12.44 -10.59 -9.36
N LYS A 36 12.18 -9.39 -8.82
CA LYS A 36 11.85 -9.19 -7.41
C LYS A 36 10.39 -8.83 -7.25
N ASP A 37 9.65 -9.69 -6.56
CA ASP A 37 8.24 -9.46 -6.24
C ASP A 37 8.10 -8.99 -4.79
N ILE A 38 7.48 -7.82 -4.63
CA ILE A 38 7.21 -7.20 -3.34
C ILE A 38 5.71 -7.09 -3.19
N LEU A 39 5.14 -7.72 -2.17
CA LEU A 39 3.73 -7.56 -1.83
C LEU A 39 3.46 -6.10 -1.47
N ILE A 40 2.41 -5.51 -2.03
CA ILE A 40 2.01 -4.12 -1.76
C ILE A 40 1.78 -3.89 -0.27
N SER A 41 1.29 -4.91 0.45
CA SER A 41 1.11 -4.90 1.91
C SER A 41 2.42 -4.76 2.70
N GLN A 42 3.55 -5.17 2.10
CA GLN A 42 4.88 -5.08 2.71
C GLN A 42 5.62 -3.78 2.35
N VAL A 43 5.11 -3.01 1.39
CA VAL A 43 5.70 -1.72 1.00
C VAL A 43 5.53 -0.72 2.14
N THR A 44 6.65 -0.23 2.65
CA THR A 44 6.69 0.74 3.75
C THR A 44 6.75 2.16 3.22
N SER A 45 7.51 2.40 2.16
CA SER A 45 7.74 3.72 1.56
C SER A 45 7.94 3.65 0.05
N VAL A 46 7.61 4.76 -0.63
CA VAL A 46 7.93 5.00 -2.04
C VAL A 46 8.64 6.34 -2.13
N GLN A 47 9.95 6.31 -2.36
CA GLN A 47 10.73 7.53 -2.58
C GLN A 47 10.74 7.84 -4.07
N PHE A 48 10.48 9.11 -4.41
CA PHE A 48 10.41 9.55 -5.78
C PHE A 48 11.18 10.86 -5.95
N LYS A 49 12.16 10.86 -6.85
CA LYS A 49 12.86 12.07 -7.28
C LYS A 49 12.58 12.30 -8.76
N ALA A 50 11.99 13.45 -9.07
CA ALA A 50 11.74 13.85 -10.44
C ALA A 50 13.04 13.99 -11.24
N ALA A 51 12.97 13.69 -12.53
CA ALA A 51 14.03 13.94 -13.48
C ALA A 51 14.10 15.44 -13.82
N ASN A 52 15.32 15.93 -13.99
CA ASN A 52 15.63 17.33 -14.27
C ASN A 52 16.28 17.43 -15.66
N MET A 53 16.68 18.63 -16.07
CA MET A 53 17.48 18.81 -17.30
C MET A 53 18.90 18.22 -17.16
N LEU A 54 19.44 18.13 -15.94
CA LEU A 54 20.82 17.69 -15.68
C LEU A 54 20.90 16.28 -15.06
N THR A 55 19.83 15.77 -14.46
CA THR A 55 19.86 14.53 -13.67
C THR A 55 18.67 13.63 -13.96
N ASN A 56 18.92 12.32 -13.98
CA ASN A 56 17.85 11.32 -14.06
C ASN A 56 16.99 11.35 -12.80
N GLY A 57 15.72 11.02 -12.97
CA GLY A 57 14.81 10.76 -11.87
C GLY A 57 14.99 9.33 -11.37
N TYR A 58 14.46 9.05 -10.20
CA TYR A 58 14.39 7.70 -9.68
C TYR A 58 13.14 7.47 -8.83
N ILE A 59 12.73 6.21 -8.78
CA ILE A 59 11.76 5.69 -7.82
C ILE A 59 12.41 4.55 -7.06
N GLN A 60 12.30 4.58 -5.74
CA GLN A 60 12.85 3.56 -4.84
C GLN A 60 11.74 3.02 -3.93
N ILE A 61 11.64 1.70 -3.87
CA ILE A 61 10.60 0.99 -3.09
C ILE A 61 11.21 0.50 -1.78
N GLY A 62 10.76 1.04 -0.65
CA GLY A 62 11.09 0.55 0.68
C GLY A 62 10.08 -0.51 1.13
N PHE A 63 10.54 -1.59 1.76
CA PHE A 63 9.68 -2.65 2.29
C PHE A 63 10.29 -3.32 3.52
N SER A 64 9.44 -3.85 4.40
CA SER A 64 9.86 -4.51 5.63
C SER A 64 10.65 -5.79 5.32
N GLY A 65 11.93 -5.83 5.68
CA GLY A 65 12.85 -6.95 5.44
C GLY A 65 13.86 -6.73 4.30
N GLY A 66 13.79 -5.61 3.59
CA GLY A 66 14.81 -5.20 2.62
C GLY A 66 15.98 -4.47 3.27
N LYS A 67 17.22 -4.73 2.82
CA LYS A 67 18.35 -3.84 3.13
C LYS A 67 18.10 -2.52 2.38
N GLU A 68 17.73 -1.47 3.10
CA GLU A 68 17.61 -0.12 2.52
C GLU A 68 19.00 0.45 2.22
N SER A 69 19.23 0.92 0.99
CA SER A 69 20.41 1.74 0.70
C SER A 69 20.15 3.16 1.21
N LYS A 70 20.97 3.59 2.17
CA LYS A 70 20.86 4.91 2.83
C LYS A 70 21.63 6.03 2.12
N GLY A 71 22.16 5.78 0.92
CA GLY A 71 23.08 6.69 0.25
C GLY A 71 22.57 7.15 -1.11
N GLY A 72 23.15 8.25 -1.60
CA GLY A 72 22.59 9.10 -2.66
C GLY A 72 22.56 8.50 -4.07
N LEU A 73 22.62 9.36 -5.10
CA LEU A 73 22.41 8.98 -6.51
C LEU A 73 23.33 7.84 -7.00
N MET A 74 24.54 7.71 -6.45
CA MET A 74 25.47 6.62 -6.80
C MET A 74 25.06 5.27 -6.21
N ASP A 75 24.42 5.25 -5.04
CA ASP A 75 23.91 4.02 -4.43
C ASP A 75 22.58 3.60 -5.08
N ALA A 76 21.77 4.55 -5.53
CA ALA A 76 20.58 4.31 -6.34
C ALA A 76 20.85 3.55 -7.65
N VAL A 77 22.04 3.72 -8.25
CA VAL A 77 22.44 2.95 -9.45
C VAL A 77 22.63 1.47 -9.11
N LYS A 78 23.13 1.18 -7.92
CA LYS A 78 23.44 -0.18 -7.43
C LYS A 78 22.32 -0.78 -6.58
N ASP A 79 21.29 -0.02 -6.24
CA ASP A 79 20.18 -0.51 -5.42
C ASP A 79 19.18 -1.32 -6.25
N GLU A 80 18.98 -2.57 -5.83
CA GLU A 80 17.99 -3.51 -6.37
C GLU A 80 16.55 -3.02 -6.22
N ASN A 81 16.30 -2.06 -5.34
CA ASN A 81 14.99 -1.51 -5.06
C ASN A 81 14.73 -0.18 -5.78
N THR A 82 15.70 0.30 -6.58
CA THR A 82 15.62 1.60 -7.27
C THR A 82 15.57 1.44 -8.79
N VAL A 83 14.60 2.08 -9.43
CA VAL A 83 14.51 2.21 -10.88
C VAL A 83 14.69 3.67 -11.28
N MET A 84 15.70 3.93 -12.10
CA MET A 84 15.99 5.26 -12.64
C MET A 84 15.24 5.46 -13.95
N PHE A 85 14.90 6.71 -14.26
CA PHE A 85 14.18 7.06 -15.48
C PHE A 85 14.61 8.43 -16.02
N LYS A 86 14.44 8.60 -17.33
CA LYS A 86 14.72 9.87 -18.01
C LYS A 86 13.51 10.79 -17.91
N ARG A 87 13.72 12.10 -18.17
CA ARG A 87 12.64 13.10 -18.20
C ARG A 87 11.46 12.72 -19.11
N GLY A 88 11.71 12.11 -20.26
CA GLY A 88 10.64 11.64 -21.16
C GLY A 88 9.77 10.50 -20.61
N GLN A 89 10.18 9.89 -19.50
CA GLN A 89 9.45 8.82 -18.81
C GLN A 89 8.82 9.31 -17.51
N GLN A 90 9.01 10.58 -17.15
CA GLN A 90 8.57 11.19 -15.88
C GLN A 90 7.10 10.88 -15.61
N GLU A 91 6.21 11.17 -16.56
CA GLU A 91 4.77 11.02 -16.42
C GLU A 91 4.36 9.57 -16.12
N THR A 92 4.96 8.61 -16.82
CA THR A 92 4.68 7.18 -16.57
C THR A 92 5.10 6.76 -15.15
N PHE A 93 6.22 7.29 -14.67
CA PHE A 93 6.73 6.99 -13.34
C PHE A 93 5.97 7.72 -12.23
N GLU A 94 5.45 8.91 -12.48
CA GLU A 94 4.53 9.61 -11.57
C GLU A 94 3.20 8.86 -11.46
N ALA A 95 2.61 8.47 -12.59
CA ALA A 95 1.39 7.65 -12.60
C ALA A 95 1.59 6.32 -11.87
N PHE A 96 2.76 5.68 -12.03
CA PHE A 96 3.09 4.47 -11.31
C PHE A 96 3.17 4.70 -9.79
N ARG A 97 3.88 5.75 -9.36
CA ARG A 97 3.99 6.14 -7.94
C ARG A 97 2.60 6.36 -7.35
N ASP A 98 1.75 7.11 -8.04
CA ASP A 98 0.43 7.50 -7.54
C ASP A 98 -0.50 6.29 -7.40
N GLU A 99 -0.49 5.40 -8.38
CA GLU A 99 -1.27 4.17 -8.32
C GLU A 99 -0.77 3.21 -7.25
N LEU A 100 0.56 3.08 -7.08
CA LEU A 100 1.13 2.28 -6.00
C LEU A 100 0.73 2.84 -4.63
N ASN A 101 0.87 4.15 -4.42
CA ASN A 101 0.46 4.80 -3.17
C ASN A 101 -1.02 4.59 -2.87
N ARG A 102 -1.89 4.69 -3.90
CA ARG A 102 -3.32 4.41 -3.77
C ARG A 102 -3.59 2.99 -3.29
N ARG A 103 -2.89 1.99 -3.86
CA ARG A 103 -3.02 0.58 -3.45
C ARG A 103 -2.46 0.30 -2.07
N MET A 104 -1.35 0.94 -1.71
CA MET A 104 -0.80 0.87 -0.35
C MET A 104 -1.80 1.39 0.69
N LEU A 105 -2.48 2.49 0.41
CA LEU A 105 -3.53 3.03 1.28
C LEU A 105 -4.75 2.10 1.36
N ALA A 106 -5.15 1.50 0.24
CA ALA A 106 -6.25 0.52 0.21
C ALA A 106 -5.92 -0.75 1.00
N ALA A 107 -4.69 -1.26 0.89
CA ALA A 107 -4.22 -2.44 1.62
C ALA A 107 -4.00 -2.18 3.13
N ARG A 108 -3.74 -0.93 3.51
CA ARG A 108 -3.59 -0.51 4.93
C ARG A 108 -4.93 -0.22 5.60
N LYS A 109 -6.00 0.03 4.86
CA LYS A 109 -7.33 0.07 5.46
C LYS A 109 -7.59 -1.34 6.03
N PRO A 110 -7.90 -1.48 7.34
CA PRO A 110 -8.60 -2.67 7.78
C PRO A 110 -9.80 -2.79 6.85
N ALA A 111 -10.09 -3.99 6.34
CA ALA A 111 -11.37 -4.26 5.71
C ALA A 111 -12.41 -3.57 6.60
N ALA A 112 -13.09 -2.54 6.07
CA ALA A 112 -14.18 -1.92 6.78
C ALA A 112 -15.05 -3.11 7.18
N SER A 113 -15.16 -3.35 8.48
CA SER A 113 -15.85 -4.48 9.05
C SER A 113 -17.14 -4.59 8.26
N ALA A 114 -17.34 -5.70 7.54
CA ALA A 114 -18.67 -6.00 7.04
C ALA A 114 -19.62 -5.75 8.22
N PRO A 115 -20.74 -5.02 8.04
CA PRO A 115 -21.65 -4.79 9.15
C PRO A 115 -21.90 -6.16 9.78
N ALA A 116 -21.51 -6.28 11.06
CA ALA A 116 -21.64 -7.54 11.77
C ALA A 116 -23.09 -8.02 11.57
N PRO A 117 -23.34 -9.33 11.41
CA PRO A 117 -24.70 -9.85 11.42
C PRO A 117 -25.43 -9.20 12.59
N LEU A 118 -26.63 -8.67 12.37
CA LEU A 118 -27.41 -8.00 13.40
C LEU A 118 -27.57 -8.95 14.60
N ASP A 119 -26.68 -8.83 15.57
CA ASP A 119 -26.70 -9.64 16.77
C ASP A 119 -27.68 -8.97 17.73
N PHE A 120 -28.92 -9.40 17.63
CA PHE A 120 -30.02 -8.93 18.47
C PHE A 120 -29.67 -9.09 19.97
N THR A 121 -28.92 -10.12 20.34
CA THR A 121 -28.48 -10.36 21.72
C THR A 121 -27.53 -9.26 22.19
N ALA A 122 -26.50 -8.96 21.39
CA ALA A 122 -25.54 -7.90 21.69
C ALA A 122 -26.18 -6.49 21.74
N GLN A 123 -27.20 -6.25 20.91
CA GLN A 123 -27.98 -5.00 20.95
C GLN A 123 -28.83 -4.89 22.22
N LEU A 124 -29.47 -5.98 22.65
CA LEU A 124 -30.26 -6.03 23.88
C LEU A 124 -29.39 -5.84 25.13
N GLU A 125 -28.20 -6.44 25.19
CA GLU A 125 -27.25 -6.25 26.30
C GLU A 125 -26.78 -4.79 26.41
N ARG A 126 -26.56 -4.12 25.27
CA ARG A 126 -26.18 -2.70 25.26
C ARG A 126 -27.32 -1.81 25.74
N LEU A 127 -28.55 -2.06 25.32
CA LEU A 127 -29.74 -1.34 25.80
C LEU A 127 -29.94 -1.53 27.31
N ALA A 128 -29.72 -2.74 27.83
CA ALA A 128 -29.84 -3.03 29.26
C ALA A 128 -28.79 -2.26 30.09
N ARG A 129 -27.54 -2.22 29.62
CA ARG A 129 -26.49 -1.42 30.26
C ARG A 129 -26.81 0.07 30.28
N LEU A 130 -27.35 0.62 29.20
CA LEU A 130 -27.69 2.05 29.13
C LEU A 130 -28.84 2.39 30.10
N ARG A 131 -29.79 1.49 30.29
CA ARG A 131 -30.83 1.60 31.33
C ARG A 131 -30.23 1.55 32.73
N GLU A 132 -29.36 0.57 33.01
CA GLU A 132 -28.68 0.44 34.31
C GLU A 132 -27.81 1.66 34.66
N GLN A 133 -27.22 2.30 33.65
CA GLN A 133 -26.46 3.54 33.80
C GLN A 133 -27.34 4.79 33.95
N GLY A 134 -28.67 4.65 33.89
CA GLY A 134 -29.62 5.77 33.95
C GLY A 134 -29.61 6.67 32.72
N VAL A 135 -28.99 6.22 31.61
CA VAL A 135 -28.93 6.95 30.33
C VAL A 135 -30.23 6.78 29.54
N LEU A 136 -30.91 5.64 29.73
CA LEU A 136 -32.25 5.39 29.20
C LEU A 136 -33.24 5.24 30.35
N THR A 137 -34.42 5.82 30.17
CA THR A 137 -35.57 5.53 31.02
C THR A 137 -36.15 4.15 30.72
N ASP A 138 -36.94 3.61 31.64
CA ASP A 138 -37.59 2.30 31.49
C ASP A 138 -38.50 2.25 30.25
N GLU A 139 -39.17 3.35 29.93
CA GLU A 139 -40.05 3.50 28.77
C GLU A 139 -39.27 3.51 27.45
N GLU A 140 -38.15 4.25 27.40
CA GLU A 140 -37.27 4.30 26.23
C GLU A 140 -36.59 2.96 25.96
N PHE A 141 -36.20 2.25 27.03
CA PHE A 141 -35.64 0.91 26.92
C PHE A 141 -36.64 -0.08 26.30
N GLN A 142 -37.90 -0.08 26.76
CA GLN A 142 -38.92 -1.00 26.23
C GLN A 142 -39.26 -0.70 24.76
N ALA A 143 -39.35 0.58 24.38
CA ALA A 143 -39.60 0.97 22.99
C ALA A 143 -38.49 0.48 22.04
N GLN A 144 -37.22 0.63 22.45
CA GLN A 144 -36.08 0.16 21.64
C GLN A 144 -35.97 -1.37 21.64
N LYS A 145 -36.22 -2.04 22.77
CA LYS A 145 -36.27 -3.50 22.87
C LYS A 145 -37.31 -4.11 21.94
N ALA A 146 -38.52 -3.54 21.89
CA ALA A 146 -39.59 -4.00 21.00
C ALA A 146 -39.21 -3.82 19.51
N ARG A 147 -38.55 -2.70 19.16
CA ARG A 147 -38.05 -2.46 17.79
C ARG A 147 -36.97 -3.47 17.38
N VAL A 148 -36.09 -3.85 18.31
CA VAL A 148 -35.02 -4.83 18.06
C VAL A 148 -35.56 -6.26 17.95
N LEU A 149 -36.63 -6.61 18.68
CA LEU A 149 -37.23 -7.95 18.66
C LEU A 149 -38.34 -8.16 17.61
N GLY A 150 -38.93 -7.08 17.09
CA GLY A 150 -40.06 -7.13 16.15
C GLY A 150 -39.71 -6.81 14.70
N GLY A 151 -38.42 -6.76 14.36
CA GLY A 151 -37.90 -6.54 13.01
C GLY A 151 -37.41 -7.82 12.34
#